data_AF-A0A7W0J7J5-F1
#
_entry.id   AF-A0A7W0J7J5-F1
#
_cell.length_a   1.000
_cell.length_b   1.000
_cell.length_c   1.000
_cell.angle_alpha   90.00
_cell.angle_beta   90.00
_cell.angle_gamma   90.00
#
_symmetry.space_group_name_H-M   'P 1'
#
loop_
_entity.id
_entity.type
_entity.pdbx_description
1 polymer ?
#
loop_
_entity_poly.entity_id
_entity_poly.type
_entity_poly.pdbx_seq_one_letter_code
_entity_poly.pdbx_strand_id
1 'polypeptide(L)'
;MKKTSFQMLDGKIVLWLRDRVCEDADQLLSSDQFRKFLHRCLSEIQNKNSKLMGVFGGSTITDKDEEKLIVTLKFLTNLPAEHVAKLVEGSDIFFKDSSLFNALVEHIYNYWRHFQRLIVCQSDLNNTDLKPNTTFNRTIEHL
;
A
#
# COMPACT_ATOMS: atom_id res chain seq x y z
N MET A 1 17.53 -13.97 -14.26
CA MET A 1 16.51 -12.90 -14.16
C MET A 1 16.02 -12.79 -12.73
N LYS A 2 16.18 -11.64 -12.05
CA LYS A 2 15.45 -11.36 -10.80
C LYS A 2 13.97 -11.29 -11.17
N LYS A 3 13.16 -12.31 -10.86
CA LYS A 3 11.70 -12.18 -10.91
C LYS A 3 11.31 -11.07 -9.93
N THR A 4 10.71 -10.00 -10.45
CA THR A 4 10.10 -8.94 -9.64
C THR A 4 9.07 -9.58 -8.72
N SER A 5 9.10 -9.26 -7.43
CA SER A 5 8.19 -9.82 -6.42
C SER A 5 6.75 -9.29 -6.52
N PHE A 6 6.53 -8.26 -7.35
CA PHE A 6 5.27 -7.55 -7.49
C PHE A 6 5.13 -6.97 -8.90
N GLN A 7 3.97 -7.16 -9.50
CA GLN A 7 3.62 -6.59 -10.80
C GLN A 7 2.14 -6.21 -10.83
N MET A 8 1.85 -5.01 -11.36
CA MET A 8 0.49 -4.53 -11.62
C MET A 8 0.23 -4.57 -13.13
N LEU A 9 -0.78 -5.32 -13.53
CA LEU A 9 -1.31 -5.45 -14.89
C LEU A 9 -2.74 -4.88 -14.91
N ASP A 10 -3.32 -4.69 -16.09
CA ASP A 10 -4.69 -4.18 -16.21
C ASP A 10 -5.68 -5.06 -15.45
N GLY A 11 -6.22 -4.51 -14.36
CA GLY A 11 -7.13 -5.18 -13.44
C GLY A 11 -6.53 -6.33 -12.62
N LYS A 12 -5.21 -6.57 -12.68
CA LYS A 12 -4.57 -7.70 -11.97
C LYS A 12 -3.32 -7.28 -11.19
N ILE A 13 -3.12 -7.91 -10.04
CA ILE A 13 -1.88 -7.80 -9.26
C ILE A 13 -1.28 -9.20 -9.11
N VAL A 14 -0.03 -9.35 -9.52
CA VAL A 14 0.74 -10.60 -9.37
C VAL A 14 1.75 -10.43 -8.25
N LEU A 15 1.64 -11.28 -7.23
CA LEU A 15 2.53 -11.33 -6.07
C LEU A 15 3.34 -12.62 -6.14
N TRP A 16 4.65 -12.52 -6.20
CA TRP A 16 5.52 -13.70 -6.11
C TRP A 16 6.00 -13.86 -4.67
N LEU A 17 5.50 -14.91 -4.01
CA LEU A 17 5.92 -15.28 -2.67
C LEU A 17 7.10 -16.26 -2.80
N ARG A 18 8.21 -15.90 -2.16
CA ARG A 18 9.34 -16.81 -1.96
C ARG A 18 9.20 -17.50 -0.61
N ASP A 19 9.30 -16.74 0.49
CA ASP A 19 9.32 -17.34 1.83
C ASP A 19 8.49 -16.61 2.89
N ARG A 20 8.20 -15.31 2.73
CA ARG A 20 7.48 -14.51 3.75
C ARG A 20 6.47 -13.56 3.15
N VAL A 21 5.41 -13.32 3.91
CA VAL A 21 4.39 -12.29 3.72
C VAL A 21 4.61 -11.22 4.78
N CYS A 22 4.18 -9.98 4.55
CA CYS A 22 4.16 -8.96 5.60
C CYS A 22 3.25 -9.45 6.75
N GLU A 23 3.78 -9.43 7.97
CA GLU A 23 3.06 -9.96 9.15
C GLU A 23 2.23 -8.89 9.86
N ASP A 24 2.53 -7.61 9.62
CA ASP A 24 1.87 -6.47 10.24
C ASP A 24 1.75 -5.27 9.28
N ALA A 25 0.98 -4.26 9.71
CA ALA A 25 0.75 -3.04 8.94
C ALA A 25 2.03 -2.22 8.73
N ASP A 26 2.98 -2.23 9.67
CA ASP A 26 4.24 -1.49 9.54
C ASP A 26 5.10 -2.08 8.43
N GLN A 27 5.24 -3.41 8.39
CA GLN A 27 5.92 -4.16 7.35
C GLN A 27 5.27 -3.94 5.98
N LEU A 28 3.93 -3.96 5.91
CA LEU A 28 3.19 -3.72 4.67
C LEU A 28 3.45 -2.30 4.14
N LEU A 29 3.21 -1.29 4.97
CA LEU A 29 3.34 0.13 4.58
C LEU A 29 4.78 0.52 4.27
N SER A 30 5.76 -0.18 4.83
CA SER A 30 7.20 0.02 4.54
C SER A 30 7.68 -0.69 3.29
N SER A 31 6.91 -1.62 2.73
CA SER A 31 7.33 -2.48 1.63
C SER A 31 7.46 -1.73 0.30
N ASP A 32 8.43 -2.14 -0.53
CA ASP A 32 8.59 -1.63 -1.90
C ASP A 32 7.35 -1.88 -2.76
N GLN A 33 6.62 -2.96 -2.49
CA GLN A 33 5.39 -3.32 -3.16
C GLN A 33 4.29 -2.31 -2.87
N PHE A 34 4.12 -1.93 -1.60
CA PHE A 34 3.16 -0.90 -1.22
C PHE A 34 3.52 0.46 -1.82
N ARG A 35 4.80 0.85 -1.81
CA ARG A 35 5.27 2.08 -2.47
C ARG A 35 4.89 2.12 -3.95
N LYS A 36 5.17 1.05 -4.70
CA LYS A 36 4.81 0.93 -6.12
C LYS A 36 3.29 0.98 -6.35
N PHE A 37 2.53 0.31 -5.48
CA PHE A 37 1.07 0.32 -5.52
C PHE A 37 0.52 1.73 -5.28
N LEU A 38 0.99 2.39 -4.23
CA LEU A 38 0.54 3.73 -3.85
C LEU A 38 0.90 4.76 -4.92
N HIS A 39 2.14 4.73 -5.43
CA HIS A 39 2.58 5.59 -6.51
C HIS A 39 1.65 5.51 -7.74
N ARG A 40 1.28 4.29 -8.15
CA ARG A 40 0.34 4.10 -9.27
C ARG A 40 -1.06 4.61 -8.95
N CYS A 41 -1.55 4.40 -7.73
CA CYS A 41 -2.84 4.93 -7.25
C CYS A 41 -2.87 6.46 -7.32
N LEU A 42 -1.86 7.12 -6.74
CA LEU A 42 -1.75 8.58 -6.69
C LEU A 42 -1.54 9.19 -8.08
N SER A 43 -0.75 8.53 -8.93
CA SER A 43 -0.59 8.92 -10.34
C SER A 43 -1.93 8.91 -11.09
N GLU A 44 -2.80 7.94 -10.85
CA GLU A 44 -4.14 7.92 -11.45
C GLU A 44 -5.04 9.04 -10.92
N ILE A 45 -4.99 9.31 -9.62
CA ILE A 45 -5.72 10.43 -8.99
C ILE A 45 -5.30 11.76 -9.63
N GLN A 46 -3.98 11.96 -9.79
CA GLN A 46 -3.40 13.16 -10.40
C GLN A 46 -3.79 13.29 -11.88
N ASN A 47 -3.67 12.22 -12.66
CA ASN A 47 -4.04 12.23 -14.09
C ASN A 47 -5.53 12.51 -14.32
N LYS A 48 -6.39 12.11 -13.38
CA LYS A 48 -7.84 12.37 -13.42
C LYS A 48 -8.22 13.75 -12.87
N ASN A 49 -7.26 14.56 -12.40
CA ASN A 49 -7.51 15.82 -11.68
C ASN A 49 -8.59 15.67 -10.60
N SER A 50 -8.50 14.59 -9.83
CA SER A 50 -9.51 14.25 -8.83
C SER A 50 -9.57 15.30 -7.70
N LYS A 51 -10.76 15.47 -7.11
CA LYS A 51 -10.93 16.31 -5.90
C LYS A 51 -10.04 15.85 -4.73
N LEU A 52 -9.64 14.58 -4.71
CA LEU A 52 -8.74 14.01 -3.69
C LEU A 52 -7.34 14.65 -3.70
N MET A 53 -6.94 15.32 -4.79
CA MET A 53 -5.71 16.11 -4.84
C MET A 53 -5.68 17.21 -3.77
N GLY A 54 -6.86 17.68 -3.32
CA GLY A 54 -6.97 18.68 -2.26
C GLY A 54 -6.30 18.28 -0.94
N VAL A 55 -6.12 16.97 -0.68
CA VAL A 55 -5.39 16.47 0.50
C VAL A 55 -3.93 16.94 0.53
N PHE A 56 -3.32 17.11 -0.65
CA PHE A 56 -1.93 17.54 -0.79
C PHE A 56 -1.79 19.07 -0.87
N GLY A 57 -2.91 19.80 -0.90
CA GLY A 57 -2.97 21.26 -0.99
C GLY A 57 -2.25 21.89 -2.20
N GLY A 58 -1.94 21.08 -3.22
CA GLY A 58 -1.24 21.49 -4.44
C GLY A 58 -1.80 20.81 -5.69
N SER A 59 -1.34 21.26 -6.86
CA SER A 59 -1.76 20.72 -8.16
C SER A 59 -1.01 19.44 -8.56
N THR A 60 0.11 19.13 -7.91
CA THR A 60 0.98 18.00 -8.23
C THR A 60 1.41 17.27 -6.96
N ILE A 61 1.30 15.95 -6.96
CA ILE A 61 1.84 15.07 -5.92
C ILE A 61 3.31 14.82 -6.25
N THR A 62 4.20 15.07 -5.29
CA THR A 62 5.63 14.77 -5.41
C THR A 62 5.99 13.49 -4.67
N ASP A 63 7.12 12.87 -5.02
CA ASP A 63 7.64 11.69 -4.29
C ASP A 63 7.77 11.96 -2.77
N LYS A 64 8.07 13.21 -2.37
CA LYS A 64 8.13 13.61 -0.97
C LYS A 64 6.75 13.58 -0.30
N ASP A 65 5.70 13.89 -1.03
CA ASP A 65 4.33 13.83 -0.52
C ASP A 65 3.85 12.39 -0.37
N GLU A 66 4.23 11.50 -1.30
CA GLU A 66 3.98 10.06 -1.20
C GLU A 66 4.67 9.47 0.04
N GLU A 67 5.95 9.81 0.24
CA GLU A 67 6.72 9.37 1.41
C GLU A 67 6.15 9.89 2.71
N LYS A 68 5.72 11.15 2.73
CA LYS A 68 5.05 11.71 3.88
C LYS A 68 3.73 10.99 4.15
N LEU A 69 2.93 10.71 3.12
CA LEU A 69 1.68 9.98 3.27
C LEU A 69 1.92 8.58 3.84
N ILE A 70 2.93 7.85 3.35
CA ILE A 70 3.29 6.53 3.89
C ILE A 70 3.63 6.63 5.38
N VAL A 71 4.49 7.57 5.75
CA VAL A 71 4.88 7.78 7.16
C VAL A 71 3.67 8.15 8.02
N THR A 72 2.79 9.03 7.53
CA THR A 72 1.55 9.39 8.23
C THR A 72 0.64 8.17 8.42
N LEU A 73 0.41 7.36 7.38
CA LEU A 73 -0.40 6.14 7.47
C LEU A 73 0.21 5.15 8.48
N LYS A 74 1.53 5.00 8.49
CA LYS A 74 2.23 4.15 9.46
C LYS A 74 1.92 4.57 10.90
N PHE A 75 2.04 5.85 11.22
CA PHE A 75 1.74 6.31 12.59
C PHE A 75 0.25 6.21 12.94
N LEU A 76 -0.64 6.42 11.97
CA LEU A 76 -2.09 6.27 12.16
C LEU A 76 -2.53 4.84 12.50
N THR A 77 -1.69 3.82 12.25
CA THR A 77 -2.00 2.44 12.70
C THR A 77 -1.98 2.29 14.22
N ASN A 78 -1.25 3.15 14.93
CA ASN A 78 -1.01 3.05 16.37
C ASN A 78 -1.43 4.28 17.16
N LEU A 79 -1.58 5.44 16.50
CA LEU A 79 -1.83 6.73 17.13
C LEU A 79 -3.04 7.45 16.51
N PRO A 80 -3.83 8.18 17.30
CA PRO A 80 -4.90 9.01 16.77
C PRO A 80 -4.35 10.21 16.00
N ALA A 81 -5.14 10.72 15.05
CA ALA A 81 -4.76 11.78 14.11
C ALA A 81 -4.15 13.03 14.78
N GLU A 82 -4.68 13.45 15.93
CA GLU A 82 -4.21 14.61 16.70
C GLU A 82 -2.74 14.51 17.13
N HIS A 83 -2.25 13.29 17.37
CA HIS A 83 -0.88 13.04 17.78
C HIS A 83 0.03 12.91 16.56
N VAL A 84 -0.48 12.31 15.47
CA VAL A 84 0.28 12.12 14.23
C VAL A 84 0.62 13.46 13.57
N ALA A 85 -0.32 14.41 13.52
CA ALA A 85 -0.10 15.74 12.96
C ALA A 85 1.11 16.45 13.60
N LYS A 86 1.31 16.26 14.91
CA LYS A 86 2.42 16.86 15.68
C LYS A 86 3.75 16.13 15.50
N LEU A 87 3.72 14.86 15.14
CA LEU A 87 4.90 14.00 15.07
C LEU A 87 5.54 14.00 13.68
N VAL A 88 4.72 14.05 12.63
CA VAL A 88 5.18 14.01 11.25
C VAL A 88 5.18 15.43 10.68
N GLU A 89 6.38 15.99 10.51
CA GLU A 89 6.56 17.36 10.02
C GLU A 89 5.87 17.57 8.66
N GLY A 90 5.01 18.59 8.59
CA GLY A 90 4.28 18.95 7.37
C GLY A 90 3.18 17.98 6.98
N SER A 91 2.78 17.06 7.86
CA SER A 91 1.60 16.19 7.67
C SER A 91 0.28 16.91 7.99
N ASP A 92 0.33 18.09 8.62
CA ASP A 92 -0.83 18.92 8.96
C ASP A 92 -1.74 19.17 7.76
N ILE A 93 -1.16 19.21 6.56
CA ILE A 93 -1.89 19.40 5.31
C ILE A 93 -2.94 18.31 5.07
N PHE A 94 -2.62 17.06 5.42
CA PHE A 94 -3.53 15.93 5.29
C PHE A 94 -4.72 16.05 6.25
N PHE A 95 -4.50 16.65 7.42
CA PHE A 95 -5.53 16.78 8.45
C PHE A 95 -6.37 18.06 8.36
N LYS A 96 -6.10 18.97 7.39
CA LYS A 96 -6.89 20.19 7.17
C LYS A 96 -8.37 19.89 6.89
N ASP A 97 -8.62 18.85 6.11
CA ASP A 97 -9.96 18.33 5.84
C ASP A 97 -9.95 16.82 6.10
N SER A 98 -10.34 16.45 7.32
CA SER A 98 -10.42 15.05 7.75
C SER A 98 -11.38 14.22 6.88
N SER A 99 -12.46 14.83 6.37
CA SER A 99 -13.39 14.12 5.48
C SER A 99 -12.72 13.79 4.15
N LEU A 100 -11.97 14.73 3.58
CA LEU A 100 -11.26 14.53 2.32
C LEU A 100 -10.12 13.52 2.46
N PHE A 101 -9.41 13.55 3.60
CA PHE A 101 -8.37 12.57 3.88
C PHE A 101 -8.93 11.16 4.09
N ASN A 102 -10.03 11.02 4.82
CA ASN A 102 -10.74 9.75 4.93
C ASN A 102 -11.19 9.24 3.55
N ALA A 103 -11.70 10.12 2.68
CA ALA A 103 -12.06 9.75 1.31
C ALA A 103 -10.85 9.29 0.48
N LEU A 104 -9.65 9.87 0.70
CA LEU A 104 -8.42 9.40 0.07
C LEU A 104 -8.03 8.00 0.56
N VAL A 105 -8.08 7.75 1.87
CA VAL A 105 -7.79 6.43 2.45
C VAL A 105 -8.76 5.38 1.91
N GLU A 106 -10.05 5.71 1.86
CA GLU A 106 -11.08 4.86 1.28
C GLU A 106 -10.83 4.62 -0.22
N HIS A 107 -10.41 5.63 -0.97
CA HIS A 107 -10.04 5.48 -2.37
C HIS A 107 -8.86 4.53 -2.56
N ILE A 108 -7.79 4.66 -1.76
CA ILE A 108 -6.63 3.77 -1.81
C ILE A 108 -7.06 2.33 -1.54
N TYR A 109 -7.91 2.12 -0.54
CA TYR A 109 -8.45 0.80 -0.21
C TYR A 109 -9.30 0.22 -1.34
N ASN A 110 -10.23 1.00 -1.90
CA ASN A 110 -11.09 0.58 -2.99
C ASN A 110 -10.30 0.31 -4.28
N TYR A 111 -9.26 1.11 -4.54
CA TYR A 111 -8.33 0.91 -5.64
C TYR A 111 -7.62 -0.44 -5.51
N TRP A 112 -7.07 -0.76 -4.33
CA TRP A 112 -6.55 -2.12 -4.06
C TRP A 112 -7.63 -3.19 -4.27
N ARG A 113 -8.86 -2.94 -3.80
CA ARG A 113 -9.97 -3.91 -3.83
C ARG A 113 -10.37 -4.32 -5.25
N HIS A 114 -10.27 -3.38 -6.20
CA HIS A 114 -10.64 -3.56 -7.61
C HIS A 114 -9.79 -4.61 -8.35
N PHE A 115 -8.54 -4.83 -7.92
CA PHE A 115 -7.65 -5.77 -8.61
C PHE A 115 -7.97 -7.24 -8.30
N GLN A 116 -7.93 -8.07 -9.34
CA GLN A 116 -7.81 -9.52 -9.20
C GLN A 116 -6.39 -9.86 -8.74
N ARG A 117 -6.26 -10.54 -7.60
CA ARG A 117 -4.96 -10.88 -6.99
C ARG A 117 -4.55 -12.29 -7.37
N LEU A 118 -3.36 -12.42 -7.94
CA LEU A 118 -2.74 -13.68 -8.30
C LEU A 118 -1.50 -13.87 -7.43
N ILE A 119 -1.47 -14.92 -6.63
CA ILE A 119 -0.34 -15.26 -5.77
C ILE A 119 0.40 -16.43 -6.41
N VAL A 120 1.68 -16.23 -6.71
CA VAL A 120 2.56 -17.24 -7.28
C VAL A 120 3.58 -17.64 -6.22
N CYS A 121 3.39 -18.82 -5.63
CA CYS A 121 4.36 -19.42 -4.72
C CYS A 121 5.37 -20.22 -5.55
N GLN A 122 6.65 -19.88 -5.45
CA GLN A 122 7.71 -20.69 -6.05
C GLN A 122 8.45 -21.41 -4.92
N SER A 123 8.13 -22.68 -4.69
CA SER A 123 8.96 -23.56 -3.87
C SER A 123 10.17 -24.00 -4.68
N ASP A 124 11.38 -23.81 -4.13
CA ASP A 124 12.57 -24.41 -4.72
C ASP A 124 12.48 -25.95 -4.56
N LEU A 125 12.93 -26.68 -5.58
CA LEU A 125 12.89 -28.16 -5.68
C LEU A 125 13.55 -28.89 -4.49
N ASN A 126 14.35 -28.19 -3.67
CA ASN A 126 15.01 -28.74 -2.48
C ASN A 126 14.23 -28.53 -1.18
N ASN A 127 13.07 -27.88 -1.21
CA ASN A 127 12.23 -27.66 -0.04
C ASN A 127 10.95 -28.50 -0.17
N THR A 128 11.10 -29.80 0.11
CA THR A 128 10.05 -30.83 -0.03
C THR A 128 8.89 -30.69 0.96
N ASP A 129 8.93 -29.74 1.89
CA ASP A 129 8.02 -29.75 3.05
C ASP A 129 6.92 -28.68 3.04
N LEU A 130 6.87 -27.78 2.05
CA LEU A 130 5.79 -26.80 1.95
C LEU A 130 4.85 -27.15 0.80
N LYS A 131 3.87 -28.01 1.12
CA LYS A 131 2.70 -28.19 0.25
C LYS A 131 2.07 -26.82 -0.02
N PRO A 132 1.62 -26.52 -1.27
CA PRO A 132 1.02 -25.23 -1.62
C PRO A 132 -0.08 -24.78 -0.66
N ASN A 133 -0.87 -25.73 -0.14
CA ASN A 133 -1.93 -25.48 0.83
C ASN A 133 -1.43 -24.97 2.19
N THR A 134 -0.23 -25.35 2.65
CA THR A 134 0.32 -24.89 3.93
C THR A 134 0.78 -23.44 3.84
N THR A 135 1.42 -23.07 2.73
CA THR A 135 1.79 -21.67 2.44
C THR A 135 0.55 -20.81 2.21
N PHE A 136 -0.46 -21.35 1.55
CA PHE A 136 -1.77 -20.69 1.37
C PHE A 136 -2.48 -20.47 2.71
N ASN A 137 -2.58 -21.50 3.58
CA ASN A 137 -3.22 -21.37 4.89
C ASN A 137 -2.50 -20.36 5.79
N ARG A 138 -1.16 -20.36 5.84
CA ARG A 138 -0.40 -19.32 6.57
C ARG A 138 -0.62 -17.91 6.04
N THR A 139 -0.99 -17.76 4.76
CA THR A 139 -1.23 -16.44 4.15
C THR A 139 -2.69 -15.98 4.32
N ILE A 140 -3.65 -16.91 4.30
CA ILE A 140 -5.08 -16.63 4.43
C ILE A 140 -5.50 -16.44 5.89
N GLU A 141 -4.92 -17.17 6.85
CA GLU A 141 -5.25 -17.02 8.27
C GLU A 141 -4.85 -15.66 8.87
N HIS A 142 -4.06 -14.86 8.15
CA HIS A 142 -3.58 -13.54 8.57
C HIS A 142 -4.09 -12.37 7.69
N LEU A 143 -5.00 -12.62 6.73
CA LEU A 143 -5.67 -11.61 5.90
C LEU A 143 -7.09 -11.33 6.41
#